data_AF-A0A3D9I0Y1-F1
#
_entry.id   AF-A0A3D9I0Y1-F1
#
_cell.length_a   1.000
_cell.length_b   1.000
_cell.length_c   1.000
_cell.angle_alpha   90.00
_cell.angle_beta   90.00
_cell.angle_gamma   90.00
#
_symmetry.space_group_name_H-M   'P 1'
#
loop_
_entity.id
_entity.type
_entity.pdbx_description
1 polymer ?
#
loop_
_entity_poly.entity_id
_entity_poly.type
_entity_poly.pdbx_seq_one_letter_code
_entity_poly.pdbx_strand_id
1 'polypeptide(L)' 'MMYIVSGIGIIEKVPQTFECNSGDLVLIASGTRQEFYTAEESVWEKMWCHFTSRQNFYSWLSFADNVDGVLILR' A
#
# COMPACT_ATOMS: atom_id res chain seq x y z
N MET A 1 -1.21 5.41 1.90
CA MET A 1 -2.51 4.83 1.47
C MET A 1 -2.70 5.13 0.00
N MET A 2 -3.09 4.13 -0.80
CA MET A 2 -3.45 4.30 -2.20
C MET A 2 -4.84 3.72 -2.44
N TYR A 3 -5.70 4.43 -3.16
CA TYR A 3 -6.95 3.89 -3.69
C TYR A 3 -6.82 3.79 -5.21
N ILE A 4 -7.05 2.61 -5.77
CA ILE A 4 -6.86 2.37 -7.20
C ILE A 4 -8.13 2.78 -7.94
N VAL A 5 -8.01 3.76 -8.83
CA VAL A 5 -9.13 4.34 -9.56
C VAL A 5 -9.38 3.53 -10.83
N SER A 6 -8.32 3.23 -11.58
CA SER A 6 -8.39 2.49 -12.84
C SER A 6 -7.10 1.71 -13.12
N GLY A 7 -7.21 0.71 -13.99
CA GLY A 7 -6.09 -0.10 -14.45
C GLY A 7 -5.49 -1.02 -13.40
N ILE A 8 -4.30 -1.53 -13.72
CA ILE A 8 -3.57 -2.56 -12.97
C ILE A 8 -2.19 -2.04 -12.60
N GLY A 9 -1.92 -2.03 -11.30
CA GLY A 9 -0.63 -1.68 -10.72
C GLY A 9 0.01 -2.83 -9.97
N ILE A 10 1.32 -2.83 -9.90
CA ILE A 10 2.10 -3.83 -9.18
C ILE A 10 2.84 -3.14 -8.03
N ILE A 11 2.81 -3.77 -6.86
CA ILE A 11 3.61 -3.41 -5.69
C ILE A 11 4.51 -4.59 -5.37
N GLU A 12 5.81 -4.36 -5.38
CA GLU A 12 6.81 -5.37 -5.07
C GLU A 12 7.45 -5.09 -3.71
N LYS A 13 7.28 -6.02 -2.78
CA LYS A 13 7.86 -6.02 -1.43
C LYS A 13 8.45 -7.41 -1.20
N VAL A 14 9.75 -7.58 -1.47
CA VAL A 14 10.44 -8.86 -1.36
C VAL A 14 10.07 -9.60 -0.06
N PRO A 15 9.62 -10.88 -0.13
CA PRO A 15 9.52 -11.75 -1.32
C PRO A 15 8.15 -11.73 -2.03
N GLN A 16 7.28 -10.79 -1.70
CA GLN A 16 5.89 -10.71 -2.17
C GLN A 16 5.73 -9.68 -3.29
N THR A 17 4.88 -10.04 -4.26
CA THR A 17 4.40 -9.13 -5.30
C THR A 17 2.88 -9.09 -5.23
N PHE A 18 2.32 -7.89 -5.28
CA PHE A 18 0.90 -7.66 -5.18
C PHE A 18 0.39 -6.96 -6.43
N GLU A 19 -0.59 -7.57 -7.09
CA GLU A 19 -1.38 -6.91 -8.12
C GLU A 19 -2.54 -6.15 -7.47
N CYS A 20 -2.66 -4.88 -7.83
CA CYS A 20 -3.66 -3.95 -7.33
C CYS A 20 -4.60 -3.54 -8.47
N ASN A 21 -5.88 -3.83 -8.30
CA ASN A 21 -6.94 -3.63 -9.28
C ASN A 21 -7.83 -2.44 -8.89
N SER A 22 -8.63 -1.97 -9.85
CA SER A 22 -9.58 -0.87 -9.63
C SER A 22 -10.53 -1.18 -8.46
N GLY A 23 -10.64 -0.25 -7.51
CA GLY A 23 -11.39 -0.43 -6.27
C GLY A 23 -10.55 -0.86 -5.07
N ASP A 24 -9.35 -1.40 -5.28
CA ASP A 24 -8.48 -1.84 -4.19
C ASP A 24 -8.03 -0.63 -3.35
N LEU A 25 -8.08 -0.81 -2.02
CA LEU A 25 -7.48 0.11 -1.05
C LEU A 25 -6.20 -0.52 -0.48
N VAL A 26 -5.07 0.13 -0.75
CA VAL A 26 -3.74 -0.31 -0.33
C VAL A 26 -3.23 0.54 0.83
N LEU A 27 -2.87 -0.12 1.93
CA LEU A 27 -2.18 0.46 3.07
C LEU A 27 -0.73 -0.04 3.09
N ILE A 28 0.22 0.89 3.08
CA ILE A 28 1.64 0.59 3.17
C ILE A 28 2.14 1.15 4.50
N ALA A 29 2.73 0.30 5.34
CA ALA A 29 3.29 0.69 6.62
C ALA A 29 4.52 1.60 6.41
N SER A 30 4.72 2.56 7.31
CA SER A 30 5.86 3.48 7.25
C SER A 30 7.18 2.70 7.31
N GLY A 31 8.13 3.07 6.46
CA GLY A 31 9.44 2.40 6.39
C GLY A 31 9.44 1.06 5.65
N THR A 32 8.29 0.61 5.12
CA THR A 32 8.27 -0.54 4.22
C THR A 32 9.12 -0.22 2.99
N ARG A 33 10.00 -1.16 2.63
CA ARG A 33 10.76 -1.10 1.38
C ARG A 33 9.91 -1.75 0.29
N GLN A 34 9.53 -0.96 -0.70
CA GLN A 34 8.77 -1.43 -1.85
C GLN A 34 9.14 -0.68 -3.10
N GLU A 35 8.89 -1.32 -4.24
CA GLU A 35 8.82 -0.69 -5.55
C GLU A 35 7.38 -0.78 -6.06
N PHE A 36 7.01 0.14 -6.94
CA PHE A 36 5.70 0.14 -7.56
C PHE A 36 5.82 0.50 -9.04
N TYR A 37 5.13 -0.24 -9.88
CA TYR A 37 5.14 -0.05 -11.33
C TYR A 37 3.80 -0.41 -11.95
N THR A 38 3.56 0.11 -13.14
CA THR A 38 2.36 -0.21 -13.92
C THR A 38 2.55 -1.59 -14.55
N ALA A 39 1.50 -2.42 -14.55
CA ALA A 39 1.53 -3.67 -15.30
C ALA A 39 1.68 -3.42 -16.81
N GLU A 40 2.16 -4.42 -17.56
CA GLU A 40 2.23 -4.33 -19.02
C GLU A 40 0.84 -4.06 -19.62
N GLU A 41 0.82 -3.29 -20.71
CA GLU A 41 -0.41 -2.92 -21.46
C GLU A 41 -1.51 -2.22 -20.63
N SER A 42 -1.16 -1.65 -19.47
CA SER A 42 -2.07 -0.98 -18.55
C SER A 42 -1.69 0.49 -18.33
N VAL A 43 -2.67 1.30 -17.91
CA VAL A 43 -2.46 2.64 -17.35
C VAL A 43 -2.97 2.61 -15.92
N TRP A 44 -2.10 2.80 -14.94
CA TRP A 44 -2.46 2.71 -13.52
C TRP A 44 -2.76 4.09 -12.93
N GLU A 45 -4.04 4.37 -12.69
CA GLU A 45 -4.48 5.58 -12.01
C GLU A 45 -4.80 5.30 -10.54
N LYS A 46 -4.26 6.13 -9.64
CA LYS A 46 -4.45 5.98 -8.20
C LYS A 46 -4.54 7.32 -7.49
N MET A 47 -5.40 7.39 -6.48
CA MET A 47 -5.34 8.44 -5.47
C MET A 47 -4.31 8.05 -4.42
N TRP A 48 -3.32 8.90 -4.18
CA TRP A 48 -2.26 8.63 -3.22
C TRP A 48 -2.28 9.63 -2.08
N CYS A 49 -2.46 9.13 -0.86
CA CYS A 49 -2.34 9.89 0.37
C CYS A 49 -1.17 9.37 1.21
N HIS A 50 -0.19 10.22 1.46
CA HIS A 50 0.86 9.97 2.45
C HIS A 50 0.36 10.42 3.82
N PHE A 51 0.57 9.58 4.82
CA PHE A 51 0.41 9.97 6.21
C PHE A 51 1.68 9.57 6.95
N THR A 52 2.20 10.48 7.76
CA THR A 52 3.25 10.19 8.73
C THR A 52 2.55 9.88 10.04
N SER A 53 2.84 8.74 10.66
CA SER A 53 2.33 8.51 12.01
C SER A 53 2.92 9.59 12.93
N ARG A 54 2.07 10.27 13.71
CA ARG A 54 2.56 11.12 14.80
C ARG A 54 3.21 10.17 15.81
N GLN A 55 4.49 10.38 16.10
CA GLN A 55 5.30 9.49 16.95
C GLN A 55 4.73 9.20 18.35
N ASN A 56 3.69 9.90 18.84
CA ASN A 56 3.31 9.85 20.26
C ASN A 56 1.82 9.95 20.63
N PHE A 57 0.84 9.75 19.74
CA PHE A 57 -0.55 10.05 20.16
C PHE A 57 -1.28 8.94 20.92
N TYR A 58 -1.04 7.64 20.68
CA TYR A 58 -1.70 6.56 21.43
C TYR A 58 -0.90 5.25 21.44
N SER A 59 -0.06 5.04 22.46
CA SER A 59 0.65 3.75 22.66
C SER A 59 -0.28 2.55 22.92
N TRP A 60 -1.55 2.78 23.23
CA TRP A 60 -2.55 1.73 23.43
C TRP A 60 -3.23 1.26 22.14
N LEU A 61 -3.02 1.98 21.02
CA LEU A 61 -3.41 1.57 19.66
C LEU A 61 -2.23 1.00 18.88
N SER A 62 -1.14 0.65 19.57
CA SER A 62 -0.02 -0.06 18.96
C SER A 62 -0.58 -1.35 18.37
N PHE A 63 -0.75 -1.39 17.05
CA PHE A 63 -0.95 -2.64 16.35
C PHE A 63 0.25 -3.51 16.71
N ALA A 64 -0.01 -4.78 17.03
CA ALA A 64 1.04 -5.76 17.25
C ALA A 64 2.07 -5.60 16.13
N ASP A 65 3.34 -5.42 16.49
CA ASP A 65 4.47 -5.34 15.57
C ASP A 65 4.47 -6.59 14.68
N ASN A 66 3.71 -6.56 13.57
CA ASN A 66 3.64 -7.58 12.51
C ASN A 66 2.54 -7.27 11.48
N VAL A 67 2.37 -6.01 11.05
CA VAL A 67 1.72 -5.78 9.75
C VAL A 67 2.81 -5.97 8.70
N ASP A 68 2.81 -7.13 8.06
CA ASP A 68 3.62 -7.39 6.88
C ASP A 68 3.33 -6.26 5.89
N GLY A 69 4.32 -5.40 5.63
CA GLY A 69 4.19 -3.95 5.37
C GLY A 69 3.25 -3.44 4.25
N VAL A 70 2.54 -4.33 3.54
CA VAL A 70 1.47 -4.00 2.58
C VAL A 70 0.20 -4.76 2.95
N LEU A 71 -0.91 -4.04 3.14
CA LEU A 71 -2.25 -4.58 3.32
C LEU A 71 -3.14 -4.11 2.17
N ILE A 72 -3.87 -5.04 1.54
CA ILE A 72 -4.82 -4.75 0.46
C ILE A 72 -6.22 -5.13 0.92
N LEU A 73 -7.14 -4.18 0.84
CA LEU A 73 -8.57 -4.37 1.07
C LEU A 73 -9.25 -4.34 -0.30
N ARG A 74 -9.98 -5.40 -0.63
CA ARG A 74 -10.66 -5.61 -1.92
C ARG A 74 -12.17 -5.60 -1.75
#